data_AF-A0A850DL10-F1
#
_entry.id   AF-A0A850DL10-F1
#
_cell.length_a   1.000
_cell.length_b   1.000
_cell.length_c   1.000
_cell.angle_alpha   90.00
_cell.angle_beta   90.00
_cell.angle_gamma   90.00
#
_symmetry.space_group_name_H-M   'P 1'
#
loop_
_entity.id
_entity.type
_entity.pdbx_description
1 polymer ?
#
loop_
_entity_poly.entity_id
_entity_poly.type
_entity_poly.pdbx_seq_one_letter_code
_entity_poly.pdbx_strand_id
1 'polypeptide(L)' 'MARINVVMNDGLAEQLRAASQGKLSEYIVRAVRRQLVEDDLRLLRDLPDDPDLAALSEEAAESSGVA' A
#
# COMPACT_ATOMS: atom_id res chain seq x y z
N MET A 1 -1.02 -19.50 -7.42
CA MET A 1 -0.23 -18.26 -7.35
C MET A 1 -0.02 -17.78 -8.78
N ALA A 2 -0.40 -16.54 -9.11
CA ALA A 2 -0.23 -16.01 -10.46
C ALA A 2 1.23 -15.61 -10.70
N ARG A 3 1.76 -15.87 -11.90
CA ARG A 3 3.11 -15.47 -12.30
C ARG A 3 3.00 -14.37 -13.35
N ILE A 4 3.77 -13.32 -13.18
CA ILE A 4 3.87 -12.20 -14.12
C ILE A 4 5.29 -12.17 -14.65
N ASN A 5 5.43 -12.01 -15.97
CA ASN A 5 6.71 -11.75 -16.60
C ASN A 5 6.81 -10.25 -16.85
N VAL A 6 7.86 -9.63 -16.33
CA VAL A 6 8.12 -8.19 -16.50
C VAL A 6 9.45 -8.05 -17.22
N VAL A 7 9.44 -7.30 -18.32
CA VAL A 7 10.65 -6.93 -19.06
C VAL A 7 11.13 -5.58 -18.53
N MET A 8 12.42 -5.48 -18.25
CA MET A 8 13.07 -4.26 -17.77
C MET A 8 14.50 -4.18 -18.27
N ASN A 9 15.13 -3.02 -18.12
CA ASN A 9 16.53 -2.81 -18.47
C ASN A 9 17.46 -3.62 -17.55
N ASP A 10 18.56 -4.14 -18.11
CA ASP A 10 19.54 -4.95 -17.38
C ASP A 10 20.16 -4.23 -16.17
N GLY A 11 20.50 -2.95 -16.31
CA GLY A 11 21.07 -2.18 -15.20
C GLY A 11 20.12 -2.04 -14.01
N LEU A 12 18.82 -1.91 -14.28
CA LEU A 12 17.80 -1.91 -13.23
C LEU A 12 17.65 -3.32 -12.60
N ALA A 13 17.69 -4.37 -13.42
CA ALA A 13 17.62 -5.74 -12.95
C ALA A 13 18.81 -6.10 -12.03
N GLU A 14 20.01 -5.62 -12.33
CA GLU A 14 21.20 -5.79 -11.50
C GLU A 14 21.05 -5.10 -10.15
N GLN A 15 20.60 -3.83 -10.15
CA GLN A 15 20.36 -3.09 -8.92
C GLN A 15 19.33 -3.78 -8.02
N LEU A 16 18.23 -4.27 -8.62
CA LEU A 16 17.20 -5.00 -7.89
C LEU A 16 17.72 -6.32 -7.32
N ARG A 17 18.53 -7.07 -8.08
CA ARG A 17 19.16 -8.29 -7.57
C ARG A 17 20.06 -7.99 -6.36
N ALA A 18 20.90 -6.97 -6.45
CA ALA A 18 21.77 -6.55 -5.35
C ALA A 18 20.97 -6.14 -4.11
N ALA A 19 19.94 -5.31 -4.29
CA ALA A 19 19.08 -4.84 -3.20
C ALA A 19 18.26 -5.98 -2.55
N SER A 20 17.88 -6.99 -3.33
CA SER A 20 17.07 -8.12 -2.86
C SER A 20 17.85 -9.20 -2.11
N GLN A 21 19.19 -9.13 -2.09
CA GLN A 21 20.06 -10.15 -1.49
C GLN A 21 19.72 -11.58 -1.97
N GLY A 22 19.38 -11.72 -3.26
CA GLY A 22 19.01 -13.00 -3.87
C GLY A 22 17.53 -13.39 -3.76
N LYS A 23 16.69 -12.61 -3.06
CA LYS A 23 15.25 -12.86 -2.89
C LYS A 23 14.37 -11.89 -3.67
N LEU A 24 14.60 -11.80 -4.98
CA LEU A 24 13.99 -10.79 -5.84
C LEU A 24 12.46 -10.80 -5.80
N SER A 25 11.82 -11.97 -5.89
CA SER A 25 10.35 -12.07 -5.89
C SER A 25 9.74 -11.55 -4.58
N GLU A 26 10.29 -11.93 -3.43
CA GLU A 26 9.82 -11.45 -2.12
C GLU A 26 10.02 -9.94 -1.97
N TYR A 27 11.17 -9.44 -2.43
CA TYR A 27 11.50 -8.02 -2.43
C TYR A 27 10.49 -7.20 -3.25
N ILE A 28 10.21 -7.65 -4.49
CA ILE A 28 9.23 -7.01 -5.38
C ILE A 28 7.83 -7.05 -4.76
N VAL A 29 7.39 -8.19 -4.22
CA VAL A 29 6.06 -8.31 -3.59
C VAL A 29 5.91 -7.33 -2.43
N ARG A 30 6.94 -7.19 -1.58
CA ARG A 30 6.93 -6.22 -0.47
C ARG A 30 6.86 -4.79 -0.98
N ALA A 31 7.65 -4.45 -2.00
CA ALA A 31 7.67 -3.11 -2.58
C ALA A 31 6.32 -2.74 -3.20
N VAL A 32 5.72 -3.65 -3.98
CA VAL A 32 4.41 -3.44 -4.61
C VAL A 32 3.32 -3.27 -3.57
N ARG A 33 3.27 -4.13 -2.54
CA ARG A 33 2.28 -3.99 -1.46
C ARG A 33 2.39 -2.66 -0.74
N ARG A 34 3.62 -2.23 -0.44
CA ARG A 34 3.86 -0.94 0.19
C ARG A 34 3.37 0.21 -0.69
N GLN A 35 3.70 0.16 -1.99
CA GLN A 35 3.28 1.18 -2.94
C GLN A 35 1.75 1.29 -3.03
N LEU A 36 1.05 0.16 -3.14
CA LEU A 36 -0.41 0.14 -3.20
C LEU A 36 -1.04 0.74 -1.93
N VAL A 37 -0.55 0.38 -0.75
CA VAL A 37 -1.03 0.97 0.51
C VAL A 37 -0.75 2.47 0.58
N GLU A 38 0.44 2.91 0.16
CA GLU A 38 0.77 4.34 0.13
C GLU A 38 -0.14 5.12 -0.84
N ASP A 39 -0.48 4.52 -1.98
CA ASP A 39 -1.39 5.13 -2.95
C ASP A 39 -2.83 5.15 -2.43
N ASP A 40 -3.31 4.08 -1.79
CA ASP A 40 -4.62 4.04 -1.13
C ASP A 40 -4.72 5.11 -0.03
N LEU A 41 -3.69 5.27 0.79
CA LEU A 41 -3.64 6.30 1.83
C LEU A 41 -3.63 7.72 1.25
N ARG A 42 -2.96 7.93 0.12
CA ARG A 42 -3.00 9.22 -0.58
C ARG A 42 -4.39 9.51 -1.11
N LEU A 43 -5.05 8.52 -1.71
CA LEU A 43 -6.43 8.66 -2.18
C LEU A 43 -7.37 9.02 -1.02
N LEU A 44 -7.24 8.36 0.13
CA LEU A 44 -8.04 8.68 1.32
C LEU A 44 -7.77 10.08 1.86
N ARG A 45 -6.52 10.54 1.84
CA ARG A 45 -6.18 11.92 2.25
C ARG A 45 -6.74 12.96 1.28
N ASP A 46 -6.72 12.64 -0.01
CA ASP A 46 -7.13 13.56 -1.08
C ASP A 46 -8.66 13.49 -1.33
N LEU A 47 -9.37 12.57 -0.66
CA LEU A 47 -10.83 12.58 -0.61
C LEU A 47 -11.29 13.85 0.15
N PRO A 48 -12.23 14.64 -0.39
CA PRO A 48 -12.85 15.72 0.37
C PRO A 48 -13.50 15.16 1.63
N ASP A 49 -13.52 15.93 2.71
CA ASP A 49 -14.23 15.57 3.95
C ASP A 49 -15.66 15.17 3.60
N ASP A 50 -15.89 13.86 3.55
CA ASP A 50 -17.21 13.32 3.28
C ASP A 50 -17.98 13.44 4.60
N PRO A 51 -19.02 14.30 4.67
CA PRO A 51 -19.75 14.55 5.91
C PRO A 51 -20.37 13.27 6.47
N ASP A 52 -20.64 12.26 5.63
CA ASP A 52 -21.17 10.98 6.07
C ASP A 52 -20.09 10.13 6.79
N LEU A 53 -18.82 10.25 6.41
CA LEU A 53 -17.70 9.61 7.12
C LEU A 53 -17.41 10.29 8.46
N ALA A 54 -17.57 11.62 8.53
CA ALA A 54 -17.43 12.36 9.79
C ALA A 54 -18.52 11.95 10.80
N ALA A 55 -19.77 11.78 10.33
CA ALA A 55 -20.88 11.31 11.16
C ALA A 55 -20.65 9.87 11.70
N LEU A 56 -20.14 8.96 10.87
CA LEU A 56 -19.79 7.59 11.30
C LEU A 56 -18.63 7.56 12.31
N SER A 57 -17.70 8.51 12.22
CA SER A 57 -16.60 8.65 13.19
C SER A 57 -17.09 9.17 14.55
N GLU A 58 -18.05 10.10 14.57
CA GLU A 58 -18.68 10.58 15.81
C GLU A 58 -19.49 9.46 16.49
N GLU A 59 -20.31 8.72 15.75
CA GLU A 59 -21.07 7.59 16.29
C GLU A 59 -20.17 6.47 16.85
N ALA A 60 -19.03 6.17 16.21
CA ALA A 60 -18.08 5.19 16.70
C ALA A 60 -17.33 5.66 17.95
N ALA A 61 -17.04 6.96 18.06
CA ALA A 61 -16.43 7.54 19.25
C ALA A 61 -17.40 7.53 20.43
N GLU A 62 -18.68 7.83 20.20
CA GLU A 62 -19.75 7.76 21.20
C GLU A 62 -20.07 6.32 21.63
N SER A 63 -20.01 5.34 20.72
CA SER A 63 -20.28 3.93 21.07
C SER A 63 -19.15 3.24 21.84
N SER A 64 -17.92 3.78 21.80
CA SER A 64 -16.77 3.28 22.59
C SER A 64 -16.66 3.95 23.98
N GLY A 65 -17.44 5.00 24.21
CA GLY A 65 -17.53 5.70 25.49
C GLY A 65 -18.69 5.17 26.33
N VAL A 66 -18.35 4.49 27.42
CA VAL A 66 -19.19 4.20 28.60
C VAL A 66 -20.02 2.91 28.56
N ALA A 67 -19.47 1.87 29.20
CA ALA A 67 -19.84 1.55 30.58
C ALA A 67 -18.58 1.22 31.39
#